data_AF-A0A0M8Y2K1-F1
#
_entry.id   AF-A0A0M8Y2K1-F1
#
_cell.length_a   1.000
_cell.length_b   1.000
_cell.length_c   1.000
_cell.angle_alpha   90.00
_cell.angle_beta   90.00
_cell.angle_gamma   90.00
#
_symmetry.space_group_name_H-M   'P 1'
#
loop_
_entity.id
_entity.type
_entity.pdbx_description
1 polymer ?
#
loop_
_entity_poly.entity_id
_entity_poly.type
_entity_poly.pdbx_seq_one_letter_code
_entity_poly.pdbx_strand_id
1 'polypeptide(L)'
;MALPAPRAASLTDEPPGAWTDVLAHLEETAGTAWLTTTRRDGGPHTRPVLAVWVDGRACFASGEGTAKSRRLVRDARVSLALDTGRLHAVVEGTAEPVLDAEPLERVALAYADRYGWAPTPGDGFLTGSQGAPTAGPPPYRAYAIAPAAVYAFPAGDDLGHGPTRWTFDG
;
A
#
# COMPACT_ATOMS: atom_id res chain seq x y z
N MET A 1 -8.75 11.88 3.92
CA MET A 1 -9.77 12.15 2.91
C MET A 1 -10.06 10.85 2.18
N ALA A 2 -11.33 10.47 2.02
CA ALA A 2 -11.69 9.24 1.31
C ALA A 2 -11.27 9.34 -0.16
N LEU A 3 -10.86 8.21 -0.75
CA LEU A 3 -10.52 8.16 -2.18
C LEU A 3 -11.75 8.48 -3.03
N PRO A 4 -11.59 9.22 -4.15
CA PRO A 4 -12.67 9.37 -5.12
C PRO A 4 -13.05 8.00 -5.70
N ALA A 5 -14.30 7.86 -6.13
CA ALA A 5 -14.74 6.65 -6.81
C ALA A 5 -13.95 6.48 -8.13
N PRO A 6 -13.23 5.36 -8.32
CA PRO A 6 -12.42 5.19 -9.51
C PRO A 6 -13.25 4.78 -10.73
N ARG A 7 -12.66 5.00 -11.91
CA ARG A 7 -13.19 4.48 -13.17
C ARG A 7 -12.59 3.11 -13.45
N ALA A 8 -13.44 2.09 -13.62
CA ALA A 8 -13.03 0.73 -13.94
C ALA A 8 -12.89 0.53 -15.46
N ALA A 9 -11.88 -0.23 -15.86
CA ALA A 9 -11.68 -0.70 -17.23
C ALA A 9 -11.24 -2.17 -17.18
N SER A 10 -11.93 -3.03 -17.94
CA SER A 10 -11.44 -4.40 -18.14
C SER A 10 -10.18 -4.40 -18.99
N LEU A 11 -9.27 -5.31 -18.70
CA LEU A 11 -8.06 -5.56 -19.49
C LEU A 11 -8.25 -6.74 -20.46
N THR A 12 -9.43 -7.38 -20.41
CA THR A 12 -9.85 -8.49 -21.27
C THR A 12 -11.30 -8.26 -21.75
N ASP A 13 -11.89 -9.26 -22.40
CA ASP A 13 -13.31 -9.23 -22.81
C ASP A 13 -14.27 -9.60 -21.67
N GLU A 14 -13.74 -10.01 -20.51
CA GLU A 14 -14.53 -10.30 -19.32
C GLU A 14 -15.01 -9.00 -18.64
N PRO A 15 -16.13 -9.03 -17.90
CA PRO A 15 -16.60 -7.84 -17.18
C PRO A 15 -15.58 -7.39 -16.12
N PRO A 16 -15.42 -6.07 -15.91
CA PRO A 16 -14.53 -5.55 -14.87
C PRO A 16 -15.09 -5.82 -13.47
N GLY A 17 -14.19 -5.96 -12.50
CA GLY A 17 -14.56 -6.09 -11.09
C GLY A 17 -15.13 -4.80 -10.51
N ALA A 18 -15.96 -4.92 -9.47
CA ALA A 18 -16.39 -3.79 -8.68
C ALA A 18 -15.26 -3.35 -7.73
N TRP A 19 -14.98 -2.04 -7.68
CA TRP A 19 -13.92 -1.51 -6.83
C TRP A 19 -14.14 -1.83 -5.34
N THR A 20 -15.39 -1.76 -4.88
CA THR A 20 -15.76 -2.05 -3.49
C THR A 20 -15.39 -3.46 -3.06
N ASP A 21 -15.61 -4.44 -3.93
CA ASP A 21 -15.39 -5.85 -3.63
C ASP A 21 -13.88 -6.15 -3.62
N VAL A 22 -13.14 -5.58 -4.57
CA VAL A 22 -11.68 -5.69 -4.61
C VAL A 22 -11.04 -4.98 -3.44
N LEU A 23 -11.51 -3.79 -3.06
CA LEU A 23 -10.99 -3.06 -1.91
C LEU A 23 -11.21 -3.84 -0.61
N ALA A 24 -12.42 -4.38 -0.38
CA ALA A 24 -12.70 -5.20 0.81
C ALA A 24 -11.72 -6.39 0.91
N HIS A 25 -11.47 -7.06 -0.21
CA HIS A 25 -10.52 -8.17 -0.26
C HIS A 25 -9.07 -7.75 0.02
N LEU A 26 -8.67 -6.57 -0.46
CA LEU A 26 -7.35 -6.00 -0.18
C LEU A 26 -7.19 -5.61 1.29
N GLU A 27 -8.22 -5.03 1.91
CA GLU A 27 -8.25 -4.63 3.32
C GLU A 27 -8.13 -5.85 4.26
N GLU A 28 -8.75 -6.97 3.89
CA GLU A 28 -8.67 -8.22 4.64
C GLU A 28 -7.35 -8.98 4.46
N THR A 29 -6.52 -8.63 3.47
CA THR A 29 -5.29 -9.38 3.15
C THR A 29 -4.14 -9.05 4.12
N ALA A 30 -3.42 -10.08 4.58
CA ALA A 30 -2.11 -9.93 5.23
C ALA A 30 -1.07 -10.56 4.34
N GLY A 31 0.12 -9.99 4.43
CA GLY A 31 1.29 -10.67 3.94
C GLY A 31 2.37 -9.68 3.61
N THR A 32 3.37 -10.20 2.92
CA THR A 32 4.42 -9.36 2.36
C THR A 32 3.94 -8.77 1.05
N ALA A 33 3.96 -7.44 0.97
CA ALA A 33 3.85 -6.71 -0.28
C ALA A 33 5.24 -6.32 -0.79
N TRP A 34 5.36 -6.08 -2.09
CA TRP A 34 6.59 -5.76 -2.78
C TRP A 34 6.55 -4.31 -3.28
N LEU A 35 7.23 -3.43 -2.57
CA LEU A 35 7.31 -2.01 -2.88
C LEU A 35 8.46 -1.75 -3.84
N THR A 36 8.13 -1.25 -5.02
CA THR A 36 9.09 -0.76 -6.03
C THR A 36 9.17 0.75 -5.99
N THR A 37 10.40 1.26 -5.83
CA THR A 37 10.76 2.69 -5.87
C THR A 37 11.77 2.92 -7.00
N THR A 38 11.95 4.18 -7.41
CA THR A 38 12.92 4.52 -8.46
C THR A 38 14.32 4.78 -7.88
N ARG A 39 15.37 4.34 -8.58
CA ARG A 39 16.76 4.70 -8.30
C ARG A 39 17.13 6.05 -8.94
N ARG A 40 18.29 6.61 -8.59
CA ARG A 40 18.75 7.89 -9.14
C ARG A 40 19.04 7.79 -10.65
N ASP A 41 19.47 6.63 -11.10
CA ASP A 41 19.70 6.27 -12.51
C ASP A 41 18.41 5.87 -13.25
N GLY A 42 17.24 5.98 -12.61
CA GLY A 42 15.95 5.59 -13.18
C GLY A 42 15.61 4.10 -13.02
N GLY A 43 16.55 3.25 -12.58
CA GLY A 43 16.29 1.82 -12.44
C GLY A 43 15.33 1.47 -11.29
N PRO A 44 14.62 0.32 -11.33
CA PRO A 44 13.73 -0.08 -10.24
C PRO A 44 14.51 -0.53 -8.98
N HIS A 45 13.89 -0.34 -7.82
CA HIS A 45 14.34 -0.82 -6.53
C HIS A 45 13.18 -1.41 -5.74
N THR A 46 13.05 -2.74 -5.80
CA THR A 46 11.99 -3.50 -5.13
C THR A 46 12.45 -4.01 -3.77
N ARG A 47 11.62 -3.84 -2.74
CA ARG A 47 11.84 -4.35 -1.38
C ARG A 47 10.54 -4.83 -0.76
N PRO A 48 10.58 -5.85 0.10
CA PRO A 48 9.40 -6.25 0.86
C PRO A 48 8.99 -5.15 1.84
N VAL A 49 7.69 -5.06 2.12
CA VAL A 49 7.05 -4.25 3.16
C VAL A 49 5.84 -5.01 3.73
N LEU A 50 5.46 -4.69 4.97
CA LEU A 50 4.13 -5.04 5.47
C LEU A 50 3.19 -3.86 5.17
N ALA A 51 2.12 -4.14 4.44
CA ALA A 51 1.10 -3.15 4.11
C ALA A 51 -0.13 -3.34 5.01
N VAL A 52 -0.74 -2.23 5.41
CA VAL A 52 -2.07 -2.17 6.03
C VAL A 52 -2.94 -1.23 5.21
N TRP A 53 -4.25 -1.38 5.25
CA TRP A 53 -5.16 -0.47 4.56
C TRP A 53 -5.85 0.45 5.55
N VAL A 54 -5.86 1.75 5.24
CA VAL A 54 -6.52 2.79 6.05
C VAL A 54 -7.21 3.76 5.10
N ASP A 55 -8.49 4.04 5.32
CA ASP A 55 -9.30 4.95 4.51
C ASP A 55 -9.24 4.64 3.00
N GLY A 56 -9.23 3.34 2.66
CA GLY A 56 -9.14 2.84 1.28
C GLY A 56 -7.75 2.94 0.64
N ARG A 57 -6.70 3.30 1.39
CA ARG A 57 -5.33 3.46 0.89
C ARG A 57 -4.40 2.43 1.50
N ALA A 58 -3.51 1.87 0.68
CA ALA A 58 -2.40 1.07 1.17
C ALA A 58 -1.39 1.96 1.90
N CYS A 59 -1.09 1.60 3.15
CA CYS A 59 -0.13 2.26 4.02
C CYS A 59 1.04 1.31 4.33
N PHE A 60 2.26 1.86 4.43
CA PHE A 60 3.42 1.11 4.89
C PHE A 60 4.35 1.94 5.78
N ALA A 61 5.04 1.28 6.71
CA ALA A 61 6.06 1.87 7.56
C ALA A 61 7.47 1.59 7.02
N SER A 62 8.36 2.59 7.09
CA SER A 62 9.77 2.44 6.71
C SER A 62 10.66 3.33 7.57
N GLY A 63 11.76 2.77 8.08
CA GLY A 63 12.76 3.49 8.85
C GLY A 63 13.36 4.63 8.04
N GLU A 64 13.57 5.80 8.65
CA GLU A 64 14.05 6.99 7.93
C GLU A 64 15.43 6.77 7.28
N GLY A 65 16.30 6.03 7.95
CA GLY A 65 17.65 5.69 7.48
C GLY A 65 17.70 4.64 6.36
N THR A 66 16.56 4.17 5.84
CA THR A 66 16.55 3.13 4.80
C THR A 66 16.75 3.70 3.40
N ALA A 67 17.23 2.86 2.48
CA ALA A 67 17.38 3.24 1.08
C ALA A 67 16.02 3.58 0.43
N LYS A 68 14.93 2.89 0.80
CA LYS A 68 13.60 3.16 0.26
C LYS A 68 13.06 4.52 0.74
N SER A 69 13.17 4.85 2.03
CA SER A 69 12.76 6.17 2.55
C SER A 69 13.52 7.32 1.89
N ARG A 70 14.85 7.21 1.74
CA ARG A 70 15.63 8.23 1.02
C ARG A 70 15.24 8.38 -0.45
N ARG A 71 14.77 7.30 -1.09
CA ARG A 71 14.30 7.34 -2.48
C ARG A 71 12.96 8.05 -2.60
N LEU A 72 12.03 7.79 -1.68
CA LEU A 72 10.71 8.42 -1.64
C LEU A 72 10.76 9.93 -1.48
N VAL A 73 11.73 10.44 -0.69
CA VAL A 73 11.96 11.90 -0.56
C VAL A 73 12.34 12.54 -1.91
N ARG A 74 13.04 11.81 -2.79
CA ARG A 74 13.46 12.32 -4.10
C ARG A 74 12.39 12.13 -5.17
N ASP A 75 11.74 10.98 -5.17
CA ASP A 75 10.73 10.59 -6.15
C ASP A 75 9.70 9.72 -5.43
N ALA A 76 8.52 10.30 -5.20
CA ALA A 76 7.45 9.67 -4.43
C ALA A 76 6.72 8.57 -5.22
N ARG A 77 6.99 8.40 -6.51
CA ARG A 77 6.32 7.39 -7.35
C ARG A 77 6.68 5.98 -6.90
N VAL A 78 5.65 5.15 -6.75
CA VAL A 78 5.75 3.77 -6.29
C VAL A 78 4.85 2.85 -7.09
N SER A 79 5.23 1.58 -7.11
CA SER A 79 4.36 0.46 -7.44
C SER A 79 4.43 -0.54 -6.30
N LEU A 80 3.28 -0.89 -5.72
CA LEU A 80 3.15 -1.86 -4.63
C LEU A 80 2.41 -3.09 -5.15
N ALA A 81 3.08 -4.22 -5.25
CA ALA A 81 2.47 -5.48 -5.64
C ALA A 81 2.19 -6.36 -4.42
N LEU A 82 1.04 -7.04 -4.40
CA LEU A 82 0.69 -8.01 -3.36
C LEU A 82 -0.10 -9.18 -3.94
N ASP A 83 0.06 -10.33 -3.30
CA ASP A 83 -0.76 -11.51 -3.53
C ASP A 83 -1.69 -11.71 -2.32
N THR A 84 -2.95 -11.99 -2.62
CA THR A 84 -4.01 -12.21 -1.63
C THR A 84 -4.46 -13.67 -1.59
N GLY A 85 -3.93 -14.53 -2.47
CA GLY A 85 -4.37 -15.89 -2.72
C GLY A 85 -5.60 -16.01 -3.62
N ARG A 86 -6.46 -14.98 -3.70
CA ARG A 86 -7.62 -14.94 -4.63
C ARG A 86 -7.38 -14.04 -5.84
N LEU A 87 -6.56 -13.00 -5.68
CA LEU A 87 -6.12 -12.11 -6.74
C LEU A 87 -4.69 -11.63 -6.48
N HIS A 88 -4.02 -11.27 -7.57
CA HIS A 88 -2.78 -10.50 -7.55
C HIS A 88 -3.12 -9.03 -7.80
N ALA A 89 -2.63 -8.14 -6.95
CA ALA A 89 -2.91 -6.72 -7.06
C ALA A 89 -1.64 -5.89 -7.24
N VAL A 90 -1.77 -4.78 -7.96
CA VAL A 90 -0.74 -3.76 -8.11
C VAL A 90 -1.35 -2.40 -7.85
N VAL A 91 -0.81 -1.66 -6.88
CA VAL A 91 -1.17 -0.26 -6.60
C VAL A 91 -0.05 0.64 -7.13
N GLU A 92 -0.36 1.46 -8.14
CA GLU A 92 0.55 2.46 -8.69
C GLU A 92 0.12 3.85 -8.22
N GLY A 93 1.08 4.67 -7.77
CA GLY A 93 0.75 5.99 -7.25
C GLY A 93 1.94 6.71 -6.62
N THR A 94 1.64 7.66 -5.72
CA THR A 94 2.65 8.39 -4.95
C THR A 94 2.54 8.07 -3.46
N ALA A 95 3.67 7.77 -2.83
CA ALA A 95 3.74 7.55 -1.39
C ALA A 95 3.85 8.88 -0.64
N GLU A 96 2.80 9.23 0.11
CA GLU A 96 2.70 10.46 0.88
C GLU A 96 3.00 10.18 2.36
N PRO A 97 3.86 10.97 3.02
CA PRO A 97 4.13 10.78 4.44
C PRO A 97 2.87 11.09 5.27
N VAL A 98 2.55 10.21 6.21
CA VAL A 98 1.48 10.42 7.19
C VAL A 98 2.08 11.13 8.40
N LEU A 99 1.76 12.42 8.56
CA LEU A 99 2.35 13.28 9.59
C LEU A 99 1.38 13.63 10.70
N ASP A 100 0.10 13.76 10.36
CA ASP A 100 -0.94 14.16 11.30
C ASP A 100 -1.24 13.05 12.31
N ALA A 101 -1.48 13.44 13.56
CA ALA A 101 -1.64 12.51 14.68
C ALA A 101 -2.77 11.50 14.46
N GLU A 102 -3.95 11.96 14.07
CA GLU A 102 -5.15 11.12 13.95
C GLU A 102 -5.03 10.06 12.81
N PRO A 103 -4.60 10.40 11.57
CA PRO A 103 -4.27 9.38 10.57
C PRO A 103 -3.15 8.42 11.01
N LEU A 104 -2.13 8.92 11.73
CA LEU A 104 -1.01 8.09 12.17
C LEU A 104 -1.42 7.07 13.24
N GLU A 105 -2.33 7.46 14.14
CA GLU A 105 -2.98 6.56 15.10
C GLU A 105 -3.76 5.46 14.40
N ARG A 106 -4.53 5.77 13.34
CA ARG A 106 -5.23 4.75 12.54
C ARG A 106 -4.27 3.76 11.90
N VAL A 107 -3.14 4.23 11.36
CA VAL A 107 -2.11 3.34 10.80
C VAL A 107 -1.51 2.43 11.88
N ALA A 108 -1.23 2.97 13.08
CA ALA A 108 -0.72 2.17 14.19
C ALA A 108 -1.72 1.09 14.63
N LEU A 109 -3.00 1.43 14.73
CA LEU A 109 -4.08 0.49 15.04
C LEU A 109 -4.23 -0.59 13.97
N ALA A 110 -4.17 -0.21 12.70
CA ALA A 110 -4.23 -1.18 11.59
C ALA A 110 -3.05 -2.16 11.61
N TYR A 111 -1.85 -1.72 11.99
CA TYR A 111 -0.71 -2.61 12.20
C TYR A 111 -0.92 -3.56 13.38
N ALA A 112 -1.50 -3.06 14.47
CA ALA A 112 -1.79 -3.86 15.67
C ALA A 112 -2.82 -4.95 15.36
N ASP A 113 -3.90 -4.60 14.68
CA ASP A 113 -4.94 -5.53 14.26
C ASP A 113 -4.41 -6.56 13.25
N ARG A 114 -3.75 -6.10 12.19
CA ARG A 114 -3.36 -6.98 11.08
C ARG A 114 -2.21 -7.91 11.38
N TYR A 115 -1.23 -7.44 12.15
CA TYR A 115 0.06 -8.11 12.34
C TYR A 115 0.45 -8.30 13.82
N GLY A 116 -0.38 -7.86 14.77
CA GLY A 116 -0.04 -7.88 16.20
C GLY A 116 1.08 -6.90 16.57
N TRP A 117 1.51 -6.05 15.64
CA TRP A 117 2.55 -5.05 15.87
C TRP A 117 1.90 -3.73 16.25
N ALA A 118 2.02 -3.32 17.51
CA ALA A 118 1.43 -2.10 18.04
C ALA A 118 2.48 -0.99 18.23
N PRO A 119 2.92 -0.28 17.16
CA PRO A 119 3.82 0.85 17.32
C PRO A 119 3.13 2.02 18.01
N THR A 120 3.91 2.84 18.71
CA THR A 120 3.46 4.08 19.32
C THR A 120 3.61 5.24 18.33
N PRO A 121 2.52 5.92 17.94
CA PRO A 121 2.56 7.11 17.11
C PRO A 121 2.99 8.35 17.92
N GLY A 122 3.76 9.25 17.32
CA GLY A 122 4.17 10.52 17.91
C GLY A 122 5.07 11.33 16.99
N ASP A 123 4.93 12.65 16.99
CA ASP A 123 5.75 13.60 16.21
C ASP A 123 5.89 13.25 14.70
N GLY A 124 4.84 12.70 14.10
CA GLY A 124 4.83 12.27 12.69
C GLY A 124 5.58 10.95 12.42
N PHE A 125 5.85 10.17 13.46
CA PHE A 125 6.56 8.90 13.42
C PHE A 125 5.82 7.78 14.16
N LEU A 126 6.14 6.55 13.76
CA LEU A 126 5.85 5.35 14.53
C LEU A 126 7.15 4.88 15.22
N THR A 127 7.05 4.50 16.49
CA THR A 127 8.16 3.95 17.29
C THR A 127 7.74 2.64 17.96
N GLY A 128 8.69 1.78 18.34
CA GLY A 128 8.37 0.50 18.99
C GLY A 128 9.58 -0.45 19.03
N SER A 129 9.65 -1.28 20.09
CA SER A 129 10.78 -2.17 20.36
C SER A 129 10.83 -3.41 19.46
N GLN A 130 9.67 -3.83 18.95
CA GLN A 130 9.56 -4.78 17.84
C GLN A 130 9.28 -3.94 16.59
N GLY A 131 10.07 -4.12 15.53
CA GLY A 131 9.81 -3.48 14.24
C GLY A 131 9.25 -4.50 13.26
N ALA A 132 8.45 -4.08 12.28
CA ALA A 132 8.19 -4.92 11.12
C ALA A 132 9.57 -5.32 10.52
N PRO A 133 9.89 -6.62 10.35
CA PRO A 133 11.23 -7.06 9.93
C PRO A 133 11.72 -6.42 8.63
N THR A 134 10.79 -5.94 7.81
CA THR A 134 11.01 -5.34 6.49
C THR A 134 11.13 -3.80 6.52
N ALA A 135 10.83 -3.16 7.64
CA ALA A 135 10.82 -1.69 7.80
C ALA A 135 12.21 -1.10 8.11
N GLY A 136 13.15 -1.89 8.62
CA GLY A 136 14.45 -1.40 9.10
C GLY A 136 14.40 -0.97 10.59
N PRO A 137 15.35 -0.17 11.08
CA PRO A 137 15.33 0.34 12.46
C PRO A 137 14.39 1.56 12.62
N PRO A 138 13.83 1.80 13.81
CA PRO A 138 13.05 3.00 14.12
C PRO A 138 13.92 4.27 14.18
N PRO A 139 13.32 5.48 14.13
CA PRO A 139 11.89 5.76 13.98
C PRO A 139 11.40 5.43 12.56
N TYR A 140 10.12 5.05 12.45
CA TYR A 140 9.49 4.72 11.18
C TYR A 140 8.62 5.87 10.69
N ARG A 141 8.78 6.23 9.43
CA ARG A 141 7.80 7.06 8.73
C ARG A 141 6.72 6.16 8.15
N ALA A 142 5.47 6.46 8.46
CA ALA A 142 4.33 5.88 7.76
C ALA A 142 4.10 6.63 6.44
N TYR A 143 3.79 5.88 5.39
CA TYR A 143 3.42 6.42 4.09
C TYR A 143 2.06 5.86 3.69
N ALA A 144 1.18 6.69 3.16
CA ALA A 144 -0.04 6.29 2.48
C ALA A 144 0.14 6.46 0.98
N ILE A 145 -0.20 5.45 0.18
CA ILE A 145 -0.15 5.55 -1.27
C ILE A 145 -1.41 6.28 -1.74
N ALA A 146 -1.23 7.41 -2.43
CA ALA A 146 -2.28 8.04 -3.23
C ALA A 146 -2.31 7.30 -4.57
N PRO A 147 -3.30 6.42 -4.81
CA PRO A 147 -3.31 5.61 -6.02
C PRO A 147 -3.62 6.49 -7.22
N ALA A 148 -2.84 6.34 -8.29
CA ALA A 148 -3.21 6.78 -9.64
C ALA A 148 -3.94 5.67 -10.39
N ALA A 149 -3.49 4.42 -10.19
CA ALA A 149 -4.14 3.23 -10.71
C ALA A 149 -4.01 2.06 -9.74
N VAL A 150 -5.04 1.20 -9.74
CA VAL A 150 -4.99 -0.12 -9.10
C VAL A 150 -5.32 -1.17 -10.16
N TYR A 151 -4.60 -2.28 -10.13
CA TYR A 151 -4.84 -3.43 -10.98
C TYR A 151 -5.16 -4.62 -10.08
N ALA A 152 -6.11 -5.44 -10.50
CA ALA A 152 -6.35 -6.74 -9.90
C ALA A 152 -6.45 -7.81 -11.00
N PHE A 153 -5.77 -8.92 -10.77
CA PHE A 153 -5.75 -10.10 -11.62
C PHE A 153 -6.27 -11.27 -10.78
N PRO A 154 -7.53 -11.69 -10.96
CA PRO A 154 -8.06 -12.89 -10.30
C PRO A 154 -7.17 -14.10 -10.54
N ALA A 155 -6.94 -14.88 -9.49
CA ALA A 155 -6.16 -16.12 -9.55
C ALA A 155 -6.99 -17.32 -10.08
N GLY A 156 -8.31 -17.15 -10.14
CA GLY A 156 -9.29 -18.09 -10.69
C GLY A 156 -10.65 -17.41 -10.90
N ASP A 157 -11.67 -18.21 -11.18
CA ASP A 157 -12.99 -17.71 -11.61
C ASP A 157 -13.93 -17.34 -10.44
N ASP A 158 -13.50 -17.52 -9.19
CA ASP A 158 -14.34 -17.37 -7.99
C ASP A 158 -14.75 -15.91 -7.70
N LEU A 159 -14.05 -14.94 -8.28
CA LEU A 159 -14.35 -13.52 -8.16
C LEU A 159 -15.36 -13.01 -9.19
N GLY A 160 -15.69 -13.80 -10.21
CA GLY A 160 -16.74 -13.47 -11.19
C GLY A 160 -16.45 -12.25 -12.07
N HIS A 161 -15.20 -11.79 -12.13
CA HIS A 161 -14.75 -10.69 -12.97
C HIS A 161 -13.39 -11.00 -13.57
N GLY A 162 -13.03 -10.28 -14.64
CA GLY A 162 -11.72 -10.42 -15.29
C GLY A 162 -10.65 -9.48 -14.71
N PRO A 163 -9.42 -9.55 -15.25
CA PRO A 163 -8.37 -8.59 -14.96
C PRO A 163 -8.83 -7.15 -15.17
N THR A 164 -8.74 -6.33 -14.12
CA THR A 164 -9.36 -5.00 -14.11
C THR A 164 -8.34 -3.95 -13.69
N ARG A 165 -8.43 -2.77 -14.32
CA ARG A 165 -7.73 -1.55 -13.91
C ARG A 165 -8.75 -0.53 -13.42
N TRP A 166 -8.48 0.05 -12.26
CA TRP A 166 -9.18 1.22 -11.72
C TRP A 166 -8.26 2.43 -11.77
N THR A 167 -8.75 3.55 -12.30
CA THR A 167 -8.01 4.82 -12.31
C THR A 167 -8.70 5.85 -11.43
N PHE A 168 -7.91 6.57 -10.64
CA PHE A 168 -8.38 7.59 -9.71
C PHE A 168 -8.01 8.95 -10.29
N ASP A 169 -9.02 9.71 -10.71
CA ASP A 169 -8.79 11.08 -11.18
C ASP A 169 -8.36 11.94 -10.00
N GLY A 170 -7.25 12.66 -10.15
CA GLY A 170 -6.67 13.56 -9.13
C GLY A 170 -7.36 14.91 -9.06
#